data_AF-F1L3J7-F1
#
_entry.id   AF-F1L3J7-F1
#
_cell.length_a   1.000
_cell.length_b   1.000
_cell.length_c   1.000
_cell.angle_alpha   90.00
_cell.angle_beta   90.00
_cell.angle_gamma   90.00
#
_symmetry.space_group_name_H-M   'P 1'
#
loop_
_entity.id
_entity.type
_entity.pdbx_description
1 polymer ?
#
loop_
_entity_poly.entity_id
_entity_poly.type
_entity_poly.pdbx_seq_one_letter_code
_entity_poly.pdbx_strand_id
1 'polypeptide(L)'
;MQKRPVGRNKGVSRAEENIAVGNKWTMLSDEQKRPFFERAELERLEYEKLVEAYRKTDAYKQFKEKKEALIKERRRMSRRRKINGETNSDDEAEDVVAATQSDGIPIFSSQFLEYNKAQEMALKKLRQRSSSLEEENRLLKENITRLKANIAARKREQHAETDHTQELLRTKEKWASVITGALNGVLISGAPPVSKNIVAYMERLNYLVMEDPQHPVLVKVRAAVSGANFL
;
A
#
# COMPACT_ATOMS: atom_id res chain seq x y z
N MET A 1 -43.78 2.95 -22.45
CA MET A 1 -43.46 3.86 -21.33
C MET A 1 -44.75 4.24 -20.61
N GLN A 2 -45.17 3.48 -19.61
CA GLN A 2 -46.29 3.87 -18.75
C GLN A 2 -45.86 5.08 -17.92
N LYS A 3 -46.64 6.17 -18.00
CA LYS A 3 -46.39 7.40 -17.24
C LYS A 3 -46.52 7.08 -15.74
N ARG A 4 -45.51 7.48 -14.96
CA ARG A 4 -45.58 7.45 -13.49
C ARG A 4 -46.82 8.21 -13.02
N PRO A 5 -47.54 7.74 -11.98
CA PRO A 5 -48.69 8.45 -11.48
C PRO A 5 -48.29 9.86 -11.05
N VAL A 6 -48.99 10.83 -11.62
CA VAL A 6 -48.80 12.27 -11.42
C VAL A 6 -49.33 12.60 -10.03
N GLY A 7 -48.43 12.97 -9.11
CA GLY A 7 -48.81 13.42 -7.78
C GLY A 7 -47.75 13.14 -6.72
N ARG A 8 -46.55 13.73 -6.87
CA ARG A 8 -45.57 13.75 -5.78
C ARG A 8 -45.96 14.90 -4.84
N ASN A 9 -46.18 14.61 -3.56
CA ASN A 9 -46.43 15.68 -2.59
C ASN A 9 -45.07 16.29 -2.25
N LYS A 10 -44.77 17.49 -2.79
CA LYS A 10 -43.47 18.13 -2.58
C LYS A 10 -43.33 18.51 -1.10
N GLY A 11 -42.66 17.66 -0.31
CA GLY A 11 -42.36 17.91 1.10
C GLY A 11 -42.39 16.69 2.02
N VAL A 12 -42.93 15.55 1.56
CA VAL A 12 -43.08 14.33 2.38
C VAL A 12 -42.01 13.31 1.98
N SER A 13 -41.39 12.64 2.96
CA SER A 13 -40.39 11.62 2.67
C SER A 13 -41.04 10.41 2.00
N ARG A 14 -40.32 9.73 1.09
CA ARG A 14 -40.80 8.51 0.42
C ARG A 14 -41.23 7.42 1.41
N ALA A 15 -40.62 7.40 2.60
CA ALA A 15 -41.00 6.51 3.68
C ALA A 15 -42.40 6.82 4.23
N GLU A 16 -42.69 8.10 4.49
CA GLU A 16 -43.98 8.57 4.98
C GLU A 16 -45.09 8.42 3.92
N GLU A 17 -44.76 8.65 2.64
CA GLU A 17 -45.67 8.38 1.53
C GLU A 17 -46.07 6.90 1.47
N ASN A 18 -45.11 5.98 1.58
CA ASN A 18 -45.38 4.54 1.57
C ASN A 18 -46.25 4.11 2.76
N ILE A 19 -46.02 4.67 3.95
CA ILE A 19 -46.84 4.41 5.14
C ILE A 19 -48.27 4.89 4.91
N ALA A 20 -48.45 6.12 4.40
CA ALA A 20 -49.77 6.68 4.12
C ALA A 20 -50.53 5.88 3.05
N VAL A 21 -49.84 5.38 2.02
CA VAL A 21 -50.43 4.50 0.99
C VAL A 21 -50.86 3.16 1.59
N GLY A 22 -50.03 2.56 2.44
CA GLY A 22 -50.37 1.32 3.16
C GLY A 22 -51.63 1.47 4.01
N ASN A 23 -51.72 2.56 4.78
CA ASN A 23 -52.90 2.86 5.61
C ASN A 23 -54.17 3.08 4.78
N LYS A 24 -54.07 3.79 3.65
CA LYS A 24 -55.21 3.96 2.74
C LYS A 24 -55.66 2.63 2.15
N TRP A 25 -54.72 1.74 1.81
CA TRP A 25 -55.03 0.42 1.28
C TRP A 25 -55.76 -0.46 2.31
N THR A 26 -55.35 -0.43 3.59
CA THR A 26 -56.02 -1.23 4.63
C THR A 26 -57.45 -0.74 4.91
N MET A 27 -57.73 0.55 4.74
CA MET A 27 -59.06 1.15 4.92
C MET A 27 -60.06 0.86 3.78
N LEU A 28 -59.61 0.39 2.61
CA LEU A 28 -60.52 0.07 1.49
C LEU A 28 -61.28 -1.24 1.75
N SER A 29 -62.55 -1.29 1.36
CA SER A 29 -63.34 -2.52 1.37
C SER A 29 -62.88 -3.49 0.27
N ASP A 30 -63.27 -4.76 0.38
CA ASP A 30 -62.88 -5.77 -0.61
C ASP A 30 -63.44 -5.48 -2.01
N GLU A 31 -64.64 -4.88 -2.10
CA GLU A 31 -65.22 -4.42 -3.36
C GLU A 31 -64.39 -3.29 -4.00
N GLN A 32 -63.85 -2.37 -3.18
CA GLN A 32 -63.01 -1.29 -3.66
C GLN A 32 -61.60 -1.77 -4.06
N LYS A 33 -61.11 -2.84 -3.42
CA LYS A 33 -59.82 -3.48 -3.76
C LYS A 33 -59.93 -4.39 -5.00
N ARG A 34 -61.10 -4.99 -5.25
CA ARG A 34 -61.37 -5.91 -6.36
C ARG A 34 -60.84 -5.46 -7.72
N PRO A 35 -61.08 -4.23 -8.21
CA PRO A 35 -60.55 -3.81 -9.52
C PRO A 35 -59.02 -3.75 -9.57
N PHE A 36 -58.34 -3.57 -8.44
CA PHE A 36 -56.88 -3.62 -8.39
C PHE A 36 -56.36 -5.06 -8.50
N PHE A 37 -57.03 -6.02 -7.85
CA PHE A 37 -56.68 -7.44 -7.98
C PHE A 37 -56.96 -7.98 -9.38
N GLU A 38 -58.11 -7.65 -9.97
CA GLU A 38 -58.44 -8.06 -11.34
C GLU A 38 -57.44 -7.49 -12.36
N ARG A 39 -57.04 -6.22 -12.20
CA ARG A 39 -55.98 -5.62 -13.02
C ARG A 39 -54.62 -6.29 -12.79
N ALA A 40 -54.26 -6.58 -11.54
CA ALA A 40 -53.01 -7.24 -11.20
C ALA A 40 -52.92 -8.65 -11.81
N GLU A 41 -54.00 -9.43 -11.76
CA GLU A 41 -54.03 -10.76 -12.40
C GLU A 41 -53.96 -10.66 -13.92
N LEU A 42 -54.65 -9.70 -14.53
CA LEU A 42 -54.57 -9.48 -15.98
C LEU A 42 -53.13 -9.16 -16.41
N GLU A 43 -52.48 -8.23 -15.70
CA GLU A 43 -51.08 -7.86 -15.94
C GLU A 43 -50.13 -9.05 -15.68
N ARG A 44 -50.40 -9.87 -14.66
CA ARG A 44 -49.63 -11.08 -14.36
C ARG A 44 -49.69 -12.06 -15.53
N LEU A 45 -50.88 -12.30 -16.09
CA LEU A 45 -51.08 -13.21 -17.23
C LEU A 45 -50.41 -12.68 -18.51
N GLU A 46 -50.45 -11.37 -18.74
CA GLU A 46 -49.76 -10.76 -19.87
C GLU A 46 -48.25 -10.87 -19.72
N TYR A 47 -47.73 -10.59 -18.52
CA TYR A 47 -46.31 -10.72 -18.21
C TYR A 47 -45.82 -12.16 -18.38
N GLU A 48 -46.60 -13.15 -17.94
CA GLU A 48 -46.27 -14.56 -18.09
C GLU A 48 -46.08 -14.95 -19.56
N LYS A 49 -47.01 -14.53 -20.44
CA LYS A 49 -46.87 -14.72 -21.90
C LYS A 49 -45.64 -14.01 -22.47
N LEU A 50 -45.36 -12.78 -22.03
CA LEU A 50 -44.20 -12.02 -22.46
C LEU A 50 -42.88 -12.70 -22.05
N VAL A 51 -42.82 -13.24 -20.82
CA VAL A 51 -41.67 -13.99 -20.32
C VAL A 51 -41.45 -15.27 -21.11
N GLU A 52 -42.51 -16.01 -21.44
CA GLU A 52 -42.40 -17.19 -22.29
C GLU A 52 -41.90 -16.86 -23.69
N ALA A 53 -42.40 -15.78 -24.29
CA ALA A 53 -41.91 -15.30 -25.58
C ALA A 53 -40.42 -14.90 -25.48
N TYR A 54 -40.04 -14.15 -24.43
CA TYR A 54 -38.66 -13.75 -24.18
C TYR A 54 -37.72 -14.95 -24.00
N ARG A 55 -38.15 -16.00 -23.29
CA ARG A 55 -37.36 -17.23 -23.10
C ARG A 55 -37.07 -17.96 -24.41
N LYS A 56 -37.90 -17.77 -25.44
CA LYS A 56 -37.69 -18.35 -26.78
C LYS A 56 -36.78 -17.50 -27.66
N THR A 57 -36.40 -16.29 -27.24
CA THR A 57 -35.55 -15.41 -28.04
C THR A 57 -34.08 -15.84 -28.03
N ASP A 58 -33.38 -15.54 -29.13
CA ASP A 58 -31.94 -15.77 -29.24
C ASP A 58 -31.14 -15.00 -28.19
N ALA A 59 -31.60 -13.81 -27.79
CA ALA A 59 -30.98 -13.03 -26.72
C ALA A 59 -30.96 -13.80 -25.39
N TYR A 60 -32.05 -14.49 -25.05
CA TYR A 60 -32.11 -15.32 -23.84
C TYR A 60 -31.19 -16.55 -23.94
N LYS A 61 -31.17 -17.20 -25.11
CA LYS A 61 -30.27 -18.34 -25.38
C LYS A 61 -28.80 -17.94 -25.25
N GLN A 62 -28.39 -16.85 -25.88
CA GLN A 62 -27.03 -16.31 -25.80
C GLN A 62 -26.66 -15.90 -24.38
N PHE A 63 -27.58 -15.26 -23.64
CA PHE A 63 -27.38 -14.93 -22.24
C PHE A 63 -27.12 -16.19 -21.39
N LYS A 64 -27.93 -17.24 -21.59
CA LYS A 64 -27.79 -18.51 -20.87
C LYS A 64 -26.46 -19.20 -21.19
N GLU A 65 -26.09 -19.32 -22.47
CA GLU A 65 -24.82 -19.90 -22.90
C GLU A 65 -23.62 -19.11 -22.34
N LYS A 66 -23.67 -17.78 -22.39
CA LYS A 66 -22.63 -16.90 -21.83
C LYS A 66 -22.51 -17.06 -20.32
N LYS A 67 -23.63 -17.17 -19.60
CA LYS A 67 -23.66 -17.42 -18.15
C LYS A 67 -23.03 -18.77 -17.82
N GLU A 68 -23.37 -19.83 -18.53
CA GLU A 68 -22.79 -21.18 -18.32
C GLU A 68 -21.29 -21.22 -18.64
N ALA A 69 -20.86 -20.56 -19.72
CA ALA A 69 -19.45 -20.47 -20.09
C ALA A 69 -18.61 -19.76 -18.99
N LEU A 70 -19.11 -18.65 -18.45
CA LEU A 70 -18.47 -17.92 -17.35
C LEU A 70 -18.32 -18.79 -16.09
N ILE A 71 -19.36 -19.55 -15.74
CA ILE A 71 -19.31 -20.46 -14.59
C ILE A 71 -18.28 -21.58 -14.81
N LYS A 72 -18.24 -22.16 -16.02
CA LYS A 72 -17.28 -23.21 -16.37
C LYS A 72 -15.84 -22.71 -16.33
N GLU A 73 -15.58 -21.52 -16.85
CA GLU A 73 -14.25 -20.91 -16.81
C GLU A 73 -13.82 -20.61 -15.37
N ARG A 74 -14.72 -20.06 -14.55
CA ARG A 74 -14.45 -19.81 -13.13
C ARG A 74 -14.10 -21.08 -12.37
N ARG A 75 -14.84 -22.19 -12.60
CA ARG A 75 -14.53 -23.51 -12.01
C ARG A 75 -13.17 -24.05 -12.46
N ARG A 76 -12.80 -23.85 -13.72
CA ARG A 76 -11.49 -24.25 -14.26
C ARG A 76 -10.35 -23.46 -13.60
N MET A 77 -10.53 -22.15 -13.45
CA MET A 77 -9.56 -21.27 -12.82
C MET A 77 -9.35 -21.59 -11.34
N SER A 78 -10.44 -21.87 -10.60
CA SER A 78 -10.37 -22.32 -9.20
C SER A 78 -9.59 -23.64 -9.06
N ARG A 79 -9.87 -24.64 -9.92
CA ARG A 79 -9.11 -25.92 -9.92
C ARG A 79 -7.63 -25.72 -10.22
N ARG A 80 -7.29 -24.83 -11.15
CA ARG A 80 -5.89 -24.52 -11.51
C ARG A 80 -5.14 -23.87 -10.36
N ARG A 81 -5.76 -22.93 -9.63
CA ARG A 81 -5.18 -22.31 -8.42
C ARG A 81 -4.92 -23.34 -7.32
N LYS A 82 -5.86 -24.26 -7.10
CA LYS A 82 -5.74 -25.34 -6.11
C LYS A 82 -4.59 -26.31 -6.42
N ILE A 83 -4.36 -26.62 -7.70
CA ILE A 83 -3.23 -27.47 -8.15
C ILE A 83 -1.89 -26.75 -7.98
N ASN A 84 -1.85 -25.44 -8.20
CA ASN A 84 -0.64 -24.63 -8.08
C ASN A 84 -0.23 -24.31 -6.62
N GLY A 85 -0.98 -24.78 -5.62
CA GLY A 85 -0.66 -24.55 -4.21
C GLY A 85 -0.84 -23.10 -3.75
N GLU A 86 -1.49 -22.25 -4.54
CA GLU A 86 -1.89 -20.90 -4.15
C GLU A 86 -3.14 -20.98 -3.26
N THR A 87 -3.00 -21.57 -2.07
CA THR A 87 -4.05 -21.52 -1.05
C THR A 87 -3.90 -20.22 -0.27
N ASN A 88 -4.56 -19.15 -0.74
CA ASN A 88 -4.86 -18.06 0.17
C ASN A 88 -5.94 -18.54 1.15
N SER A 89 -5.82 -18.20 2.43
CA SER A 89 -6.77 -18.53 3.51
C SER A 89 -8.17 -17.89 3.36
N ASP A 90 -8.50 -17.46 2.15
CA ASP A 90 -9.67 -16.67 1.77
C ASP A 90 -10.76 -17.48 1.06
N ASP A 91 -10.47 -18.76 0.77
CA ASP A 91 -11.30 -19.64 -0.04
C ASP A 91 -12.68 -19.96 0.57
N GLU A 92 -12.87 -19.75 1.87
CA GLU A 92 -14.18 -19.93 2.53
C GLU A 92 -15.22 -18.86 2.13
N ALA A 93 -14.79 -17.75 1.51
CA ALA A 93 -15.69 -16.71 1.02
C ALA A 93 -15.99 -16.80 -0.49
N GLU A 94 -15.14 -17.50 -1.27
CA GLU A 94 -15.31 -17.62 -2.72
C GLU A 94 -16.29 -18.74 -3.13
N ASP A 95 -16.52 -19.76 -2.30
CA ASP A 95 -17.48 -20.82 -2.62
C ASP A 95 -18.94 -20.32 -2.59
N VAL A 96 -19.21 -19.24 -1.85
CA VAL A 96 -20.58 -18.69 -1.70
C VAL A 96 -21.04 -17.91 -2.94
N VAL A 97 -20.10 -17.34 -3.71
CA VAL A 97 -20.41 -16.64 -4.97
C VAL A 97 -20.54 -17.58 -6.17
N ALA A 98 -20.39 -18.90 -5.98
CA ALA A 98 -20.72 -19.92 -6.97
C ALA A 98 -22.24 -20.12 -7.12
N ALA A 99 -23.05 -19.64 -6.17
CA ALA A 99 -24.50 -19.71 -6.22
C ALA A 99 -25.12 -18.40 -6.76
N THR A 100 -24.79 -17.96 -7.97
CA THR A 100 -25.74 -17.13 -8.77
C THR A 100 -26.84 -17.98 -9.42
N GLN A 101 -27.19 -19.11 -8.79
CA GLN A 101 -28.39 -19.88 -9.07
C GLN A 101 -29.55 -19.34 -8.21
N SER A 102 -29.97 -18.10 -8.49
CA SER A 102 -31.32 -17.66 -8.11
C SER A 102 -32.37 -18.16 -9.11
N ASP A 103 -31.93 -18.69 -10.27
CA ASP A 103 -32.80 -19.22 -11.32
C ASP A 103 -33.45 -20.52 -10.84
N GLY A 104 -34.52 -20.39 -10.08
CA GLY A 104 -35.31 -21.52 -9.58
C GLY A 104 -35.73 -21.42 -8.11
N ILE A 105 -35.20 -20.45 -7.35
CA ILE A 105 -35.61 -20.27 -5.96
C ILE A 105 -36.85 -19.36 -5.92
N PRO A 106 -38.03 -19.86 -5.51
CA PRO A 106 -39.22 -19.04 -5.41
C PRO A 106 -39.01 -17.90 -4.40
N ILE A 107 -39.45 -16.69 -4.76
CA ILE A 107 -39.41 -15.53 -3.87
C ILE A 107 -40.14 -15.83 -2.56
N PHE A 108 -39.59 -15.39 -1.43
CA PHE A 108 -40.10 -15.62 -0.08
C PHE A 108 -40.18 -17.09 0.38
N SER A 109 -39.52 -18.02 -0.32
CA SER A 109 -39.30 -19.37 0.21
C SER A 109 -38.26 -19.38 1.34
N SER A 110 -38.25 -20.43 2.19
CA SER A 110 -37.20 -20.61 3.20
C SER A 110 -35.80 -20.63 2.57
N GLN A 111 -35.68 -21.28 1.41
CA GLN A 111 -34.45 -21.34 0.64
C GLN A 111 -34.01 -19.95 0.14
N PHE A 112 -34.95 -19.09 -0.26
CA PHE A 112 -34.66 -17.71 -0.65
C PHE A 112 -34.13 -16.87 0.53
N LEU A 113 -34.74 -17.01 1.71
CA LEU A 113 -34.33 -16.27 2.91
C LEU A 113 -32.93 -16.71 3.38
N GLU A 114 -32.67 -18.02 3.41
CA GLU A 114 -31.34 -18.56 3.76
C GLU A 114 -30.27 -18.13 2.75
N TYR A 115 -30.58 -18.21 1.46
CA TYR A 115 -29.71 -17.75 0.39
C TYR A 115 -29.39 -16.26 0.54
N ASN A 116 -30.40 -15.43 0.75
CA ASN A 116 -30.23 -13.99 0.92
C ASN A 116 -29.37 -13.68 2.16
N LYS A 117 -29.62 -14.35 3.29
CA LYS A 117 -28.82 -14.21 4.52
C LYS A 117 -27.36 -14.63 4.31
N ALA A 118 -27.11 -15.73 3.61
CA ALA A 118 -25.74 -16.17 3.28
C ALA A 118 -25.03 -15.15 2.38
N GLN A 119 -25.75 -14.62 1.38
CA GLN A 119 -25.23 -13.58 0.49
C GLN A 119 -24.91 -12.28 1.23
N GLU A 120 -25.79 -11.85 2.14
CA GLU A 120 -25.54 -10.67 3.00
C GLU A 120 -24.32 -10.86 3.90
N MET A 121 -24.18 -12.04 4.50
CA MET A 121 -23.00 -12.38 5.31
C MET A 121 -21.72 -12.41 4.49
N ALA A 122 -21.74 -12.96 3.28
CA ALA A 122 -20.60 -12.94 2.37
C ALA A 122 -20.22 -11.52 1.96
N LEU A 123 -21.19 -10.67 1.62
CA LEU A 123 -20.98 -9.26 1.33
C LEU A 123 -20.40 -8.50 2.53
N LYS A 124 -20.87 -8.79 3.75
CA LYS A 124 -20.33 -8.20 4.97
C LYS A 124 -18.87 -8.59 5.17
N LYS A 125 -18.53 -9.87 5.04
CA LYS A 125 -17.14 -10.35 5.13
C LYS A 125 -16.26 -9.69 4.07
N LEU A 126 -16.73 -9.57 2.82
CA LEU A 126 -15.99 -8.92 1.74
C LEU A 126 -15.72 -7.44 2.04
N ARG A 127 -16.72 -6.71 2.54
CA ARG A 127 -16.56 -5.31 2.96
C ARG A 127 -15.54 -5.15 4.09
N GLN A 128 -15.62 -6.02 5.10
CA GLN A 128 -14.67 -6.01 6.21
C GLN A 128 -13.25 -6.26 5.72
N ARG A 129 -13.06 -7.24 4.85
CA ARG A 129 -11.75 -7.54 4.25
C ARG A 129 -11.22 -6.40 3.38
N SER A 130 -12.07 -5.78 2.56
CA SER A 130 -11.68 -4.60 1.77
C SER A 130 -11.15 -3.50 2.68
N SER A 131 -11.86 -3.22 3.77
CA SER A 131 -11.45 -2.21 4.75
C SER A 131 -10.12 -2.55 5.43
N SER A 132 -9.89 -3.82 5.80
CA SER A 132 -8.61 -4.26 6.38
C SER A 132 -7.45 -4.11 5.38
N LEU A 133 -7.64 -4.52 4.12
CA LEU A 133 -6.62 -4.38 3.08
C LEU A 133 -6.32 -2.92 2.74
N GLU A 134 -7.34 -2.04 2.76
CA GLU A 134 -7.15 -0.60 2.58
C GLU A 134 -6.30 0.01 3.71
N GLU A 135 -6.56 -0.41 4.94
CA GLU A 135 -5.80 0.03 6.12
C GLU A 135 -4.35 -0.46 6.08
N GLU A 136 -4.11 -1.74 5.78
CA GLU A 136 -2.77 -2.29 5.60
C GLU A 136 -2.00 -1.56 4.49
N ASN A 137 -2.64 -1.31 3.34
CA ASN A 137 -2.04 -0.54 2.26
C ASN A 137 -1.69 0.89 2.68
N ARG A 138 -2.53 1.53 3.52
CA ARG A 138 -2.26 2.86 4.06
C ARG A 138 -1.00 2.84 4.93
N LEU A 139 -0.91 1.90 5.86
CA LEU A 139 0.24 1.75 6.76
C LEU A 139 1.53 1.43 6.01
N LEU A 140 1.46 0.57 4.99
CA LEU A 140 2.61 0.25 4.15
C LEU A 140 3.13 1.48 3.38
N LYS A 141 2.23 2.29 2.81
CA LYS A 141 2.60 3.54 2.14
C LYS A 141 3.27 4.53 3.10
N GLU A 142 2.76 4.63 4.32
CA GLU A 142 3.37 5.46 5.37
C GLU A 142 4.77 4.97 5.73
N ASN A 143 4.94 3.67 5.96
CA ASN A 143 6.25 3.06 6.25
C ASN A 143 7.25 3.27 5.11
N ILE A 144 6.84 3.09 3.85
CA ILE A 144 7.67 3.37 2.68
C ILE A 144 8.13 4.83 2.68
N THR A 145 7.22 5.77 2.99
CA THR A 145 7.52 7.20 3.07
C THR A 145 8.54 7.48 4.18
N ARG A 146 8.35 6.89 5.36
CA ARG A 146 9.27 7.01 6.50
C ARG A 146 10.66 6.46 6.17
N LEU A 147 10.73 5.28 5.57
CA LEU A 147 11.99 4.65 5.18
C LEU A 147 12.72 5.47 4.11
N LYS A 148 12.01 6.01 3.12
CA LYS A 148 12.60 6.91 2.12
C LYS A 148 13.20 8.16 2.77
N ALA A 149 12.49 8.77 3.72
CA ALA A 149 13.00 9.93 4.46
C ALA A 149 14.25 9.58 5.27
N ASN A 150 14.26 8.45 5.97
CA ASN A 150 15.42 7.96 6.72
C ASN A 150 16.63 7.68 5.81
N ILE A 151 16.43 7.06 4.65
CA ILE A 151 17.50 6.83 3.66
C ILE A 151 18.09 8.17 3.20
N ALA A 152 17.24 9.16 2.91
CA ALA A 152 17.71 10.49 2.50
C ALA A 152 18.48 11.21 3.60
N ALA A 153 18.04 11.08 4.86
CA ALA A 153 18.77 11.63 6.01
C ALA A 153 20.13 10.96 6.20
N ARG A 154 20.18 9.62 6.17
CA ARG A 154 21.44 8.86 6.26
C ARG A 154 22.42 9.19 5.15
N LYS A 155 21.95 9.38 3.92
CA LYS A 155 22.81 9.82 2.80
C LYS A 155 23.40 11.21 3.07
N ARG A 156 22.62 12.14 3.60
CA ARG A 156 23.11 13.47 3.97
C ARG A 156 24.18 13.41 5.07
N GLU A 157 23.95 12.60 6.10
CA GLU A 157 24.94 12.36 7.16
C GLU A 157 26.24 11.77 6.60
N GLN A 158 26.14 10.76 5.74
CA GLN A 158 27.30 10.12 5.11
C GLN A 158 28.09 11.09 4.24
N HIS A 159 27.41 11.95 3.47
CA HIS A 159 28.08 12.98 2.67
C HIS A 159 28.80 13.99 3.58
N ALA A 160 28.15 14.49 4.63
CA ALA A 160 28.76 15.42 5.57
C ALA A 160 30.00 14.82 6.27
N GLU A 161 29.94 13.53 6.66
CA GLU A 161 31.07 12.83 7.27
C GLU A 161 32.22 12.61 6.27
N THR A 162 31.90 12.32 5.01
CA THR A 162 32.90 12.21 3.93
C THR A 162 33.60 13.54 3.70
N ASP A 163 32.85 14.63 3.59
CA ASP A 163 33.38 15.99 3.40
C ASP A 163 34.26 16.39 4.59
N HIS A 164 33.82 16.08 5.82
CA HIS A 164 34.62 16.33 7.02
C HIS A 164 35.93 15.55 7.03
N THR A 165 35.89 14.26 6.64
CA THR A 165 37.08 13.42 6.53
C THR A 165 38.06 13.95 5.48
N GLN A 166 37.55 14.43 4.34
CA GLN A 166 38.38 15.05 3.31
C GLN A 166 39.07 16.32 3.82
N GLU A 167 38.37 17.18 4.56
CA GLU A 167 38.97 18.39 5.13
C GLU A 167 40.05 18.06 6.16
N LEU A 168 39.83 17.04 6.99
CA LEU A 168 40.84 16.53 7.93
C LEU A 168 42.07 16.00 7.19
N LEU A 169 41.89 15.25 6.10
CA LEU A 169 43.00 14.77 5.28
C LEU A 169 43.77 15.91 4.62
N ARG A 170 43.07 16.90 4.05
CA ARG A 170 43.69 18.11 3.48
C ARG A 170 44.50 18.88 4.51
N THR A 171 43.94 19.03 5.71
CA THR A 171 44.64 19.66 6.84
C THR A 171 45.88 18.87 7.22
N LYS A 172 45.76 17.55 7.37
CA LYS A 172 46.89 16.64 7.66
C LYS A 172 48.00 16.76 6.60
N GLU A 173 47.64 16.81 5.32
CA GLU A 173 48.60 16.98 4.22
C GLU A 173 49.28 18.35 4.25
N LYS A 174 48.53 19.43 4.53
CA LYS A 174 49.11 20.77 4.72
C LYS A 174 50.15 20.76 5.85
N TRP A 175 49.81 20.22 7.01
CA TRP A 175 50.75 20.12 8.14
C TRP A 175 51.95 19.24 7.82
N ALA A 176 51.74 18.08 7.20
CA ALA A 176 52.82 17.21 6.78
C ALA A 176 53.79 17.92 5.82
N SER A 177 53.28 18.71 4.89
CA SER A 177 54.08 19.51 3.96
C SER A 177 54.89 20.59 4.68
N VAL A 178 54.24 21.38 5.56
CA VAL A 178 54.91 22.45 6.32
C VAL A 178 56.01 21.87 7.22
N ILE A 179 55.72 20.79 7.95
CA ILE A 179 56.69 20.15 8.85
C ILE A 179 57.85 19.54 8.04
N THR A 180 57.55 18.86 6.93
CA THR A 180 58.59 18.28 6.05
C THR A 180 59.51 19.37 5.51
N GLY A 181 58.95 20.50 5.09
CA GLY A 181 59.72 21.65 4.61
C GLY A 181 60.56 22.30 5.71
N ALA A 182 59.97 22.54 6.87
CA ALA A 182 60.63 23.16 8.02
C ALA A 182 61.82 22.33 8.52
N LEU A 183 61.62 21.03 8.67
CA LEU A 183 62.61 20.10 9.21
C LEU A 183 63.52 19.48 8.14
N ASN A 184 63.46 19.99 6.91
CA ASN A 184 64.32 19.52 5.84
C ASN A 184 65.80 19.70 6.22
N GLY A 185 66.57 18.61 6.23
CA GLY A 185 67.97 18.60 6.66
C GLY A 185 68.21 18.32 8.15
N VAL A 186 67.16 18.21 8.97
CA VAL A 186 67.29 17.74 10.36
C VAL A 186 67.19 16.21 10.40
N LEU A 187 68.27 15.55 10.82
CA LEU A 187 68.37 14.09 10.86
C LEU A 187 68.29 13.59 12.30
N ILE A 188 67.22 12.86 12.64
CA ILE A 188 67.04 12.22 13.96
C ILE A 188 67.47 10.75 13.92
N SER A 189 67.21 10.05 12.80
CA SER A 189 67.44 8.61 12.64
C SER A 189 68.28 8.30 11.39
N GLY A 190 69.07 9.27 10.90
CA GLY A 190 69.84 9.16 9.66
C GLY A 190 69.03 9.31 8.35
N ALA A 191 67.69 9.28 8.43
CA ALA A 191 66.81 9.59 7.30
C ALA A 191 66.12 10.96 7.50
N PRO A 192 66.02 11.80 6.46
CA PRO A 192 65.30 13.07 6.53
C PRO A 192 63.77 12.86 6.60
N PRO A 193 63.03 13.85 7.16
CA PRO A 193 61.58 13.83 7.11
C PRO A 193 61.09 13.94 5.67
N VAL A 194 60.18 13.05 5.27
CA VAL A 194 59.48 13.04 3.99
C VAL A 194 58.00 12.72 4.21
N SER A 195 57.14 13.09 3.27
CA SER A 195 55.68 12.93 3.37
C SER A 195 55.23 11.52 3.79
N LYS A 196 55.93 10.47 3.33
CA LYS A 196 55.62 9.06 3.65
C LYS A 196 56.04 8.63 5.06
N ASN A 197 57.06 9.26 5.65
CA ASN A 197 57.61 8.87 6.95
C ASN A 197 57.37 9.90 8.06
N ILE A 198 56.71 11.02 7.76
CA ILE A 198 56.60 12.17 8.67
C ILE A 198 55.99 11.80 10.02
N VAL A 199 54.99 10.92 10.05
CA VAL A 199 54.35 10.48 11.30
C VAL A 199 55.34 9.71 12.17
N ALA A 200 56.02 8.70 11.60
CA ALA A 200 57.03 7.92 12.32
C ALA A 200 58.25 8.77 12.72
N TYR A 201 58.62 9.77 11.91
CA TYR A 201 59.68 10.73 12.24
C TYR A 201 59.28 11.56 13.47
N MET A 202 58.04 12.07 13.52
CA MET A 202 57.54 12.86 14.65
C MET A 202 57.39 12.04 15.93
N GLU A 203 56.98 10.78 15.84
CA GLU A 203 56.96 9.86 16.99
C GLU A 203 58.37 9.64 17.58
N ARG A 204 59.37 9.46 16.72
CA ARG A 204 60.78 9.33 17.14
C ARG A 204 61.32 10.62 17.74
N LEU A 205 60.99 11.77 17.16
CA LEU A 205 61.32 13.06 17.73
C LEU A 205 60.73 13.20 19.14
N ASN A 206 59.45 12.82 19.31
CA ASN A 206 58.79 12.87 20.61
C ASN A 206 59.47 11.94 21.63
N TYR A 207 59.86 10.73 21.21
CA TYR A 207 60.63 9.82 22.06
C TYR A 207 61.99 10.40 22.46
N LEU A 208 62.74 10.97 21.51
CA LEU A 208 64.03 11.62 21.79
C LEU A 208 63.89 12.78 22.78
N VAL A 209 62.83 13.59 22.64
CA VAL A 209 62.52 14.68 23.58
C VAL A 209 62.27 14.16 25.00
N MET A 210 61.65 12.97 25.13
CA MET A 210 61.37 12.36 26.43
C MET A 210 62.61 11.69 27.05
N GLU A 211 63.48 11.09 26.22
CA GLU A 211 64.63 10.31 26.70
C GLU A 211 65.90 11.15 26.92
N ASP A 212 66.20 12.07 26.00
CA ASP A 212 67.33 13.01 26.11
C ASP A 212 66.92 14.44 25.71
N PRO A 213 66.36 15.22 26.66
CA PRO A 213 65.90 16.58 26.42
C PRO A 213 67.01 17.57 26.02
N GLN A 214 68.28 17.25 26.27
CA GLN A 214 69.42 18.12 25.96
C GLN A 214 70.14 17.74 24.66
N HIS A 215 69.60 16.76 23.93
CA HIS A 215 70.21 16.27 22.71
C HIS A 215 70.45 17.41 21.69
N PRO A 216 71.66 17.56 21.11
CA PRO A 216 72.03 18.70 20.26
C PRO A 216 71.18 18.85 18.99
N VAL A 217 70.57 17.75 18.51
CA VAL A 217 69.62 17.79 17.38
C VAL A 217 68.35 18.57 17.75
N LEU A 218 67.92 18.58 19.00
CA LEU A 218 66.72 19.32 19.45
C LEU A 218 66.89 20.84 19.34
N VAL A 219 68.12 21.35 19.46
CA VAL A 219 68.44 22.76 19.20
C VAL A 219 68.20 23.11 17.73
N LYS A 220 68.62 22.23 16.81
CA LYS A 220 68.39 22.38 15.37
C LYS A 220 66.90 22.29 15.01
N VAL A 221 66.18 21.34 15.63
CA VAL A 221 64.71 21.23 15.50
C VAL A 221 64.03 22.52 15.96
N ARG A 222 64.39 23.07 17.13
CA ARG A 222 63.78 24.30 17.65
C ARG A 222 64.03 25.50 16.72
N ALA A 223 65.24 25.64 16.19
CA ALA A 223 65.56 26.68 15.20
C ALA A 223 64.73 26.53 13.92
N ALA A 224 64.67 25.31 13.37
CA ALA A 224 63.91 24.99 12.16
C ALA A 224 62.40 25.24 12.31
N VAL A 225 61.81 24.86 13.44
CA VAL A 225 60.39 25.08 13.74
C VAL A 225 60.10 26.58 13.97
N SER A 226 61.01 27.32 14.61
CA SER A 226 60.80 28.75 14.86
C SER A 226 60.74 29.61 13.59
N GLY A 227 61.37 29.15 12.50
CA GLY A 227 61.34 29.82 11.19
C GLY A 227 60.21 29.38 10.27
N ALA A 228 59.39 28.40 10.68
CA ALA A 228 58.33 27.83 9.85
C ALA A 228 56.99 28.55 10.05
N ASN A 229 56.27 28.78 8.94
CA ASN A 229 54.95 29.39 8.98
C ASN A 229 53.85 28.31 9.04
N PHE A 230 53.22 28.18 10.21
CA PHE A 230 52.18 27.19 10.48
C PHE A 230 50.74 27.73 10.37
N LEU A 231 50.56 28.98 9.90
CA LEU A 231 49.26 29.62 9.66
C LEU A 231 48.88 29.53 8.17
#